data_AF-A0A942ZBR2-F1
#
_entry.id   AF-A0A942ZBR2-F1
#
_cell.length_a   1.000
_cell.length_b   1.000
_cell.length_c   1.000
_cell.angle_alpha   90.00
_cell.angle_beta   90.00
_cell.angle_gamma   90.00
#
_symmetry.space_group_name_H-M   'P 1'
#
loop_
_entity.id
_entity.type
_entity.pdbx_description
1 polymer ?
#
loop_
_entity_poly.entity_id
_entity_poly.type
_entity_poly.pdbx_seq_one_letter_code
_entity_poly.pdbx_strand_id
1 'polypeptide(L)' 'MTEDELNQIKTELEDFSNQLGIAAGLSRILAVSLEFGSNISKLDIISLAYALKLILQTQKYKIGEIRKNLFDA' A
#
# COMPACT_ATOMS: atom_id res chain seq x y z
N MET A 1 -16.22 16.00 15.67
CA MET A 1 -16.41 14.96 14.65
C MET A 1 -17.86 14.56 14.57
N THR A 2 -18.45 14.71 13.39
CA THR A 2 -19.80 14.22 13.07
C THR A 2 -19.76 12.72 12.73
N GLU A 3 -20.93 12.07 12.73
CA GLU A 3 -21.07 10.66 12.37
C GLU A 3 -20.64 10.39 10.92
N ASP A 4 -20.87 11.36 10.02
CA ASP A 4 -20.44 11.30 8.61
C ASP A 4 -18.91 11.36 8.48
N GLU A 5 -18.24 12.23 9.24
CA GLU A 5 -16.77 12.32 9.28
C GLU A 5 -16.15 11.01 9.80
N LEU A 6 -16.76 10.39 10.82
CA LEU A 6 -16.31 9.12 11.38
C LEU A 6 -16.48 7.95 10.40
N ASN A 7 -17.55 7.95 9.60
CA ASN A 7 -17.78 6.95 8.57
C ASN A 7 -16.79 7.09 7.41
N GLN A 8 -16.47 8.32 7.00
CA GLN A 8 -15.49 8.60 5.95
C GLN A 8 -14.07 8.16 6.37
N ILE A 9 -13.60 8.66 7.51
CA ILE A 9 -12.89 7.92 8.56
C ILE A 9 -12.54 6.45 8.27
N LYS A 10 -13.53 5.63 8.60
CA LYS A 10 -13.49 4.19 8.57
C LYS A 10 -13.29 3.63 7.16
N THR A 11 -13.96 4.20 6.16
CA THR A 11 -13.79 3.77 4.76
C THR A 11 -12.36 4.02 4.26
N GLU A 12 -11.77 5.16 4.59
CA GLU A 12 -10.38 5.48 4.23
C GLU A 12 -9.39 4.50 4.88
N LEU A 13 -9.62 4.12 6.14
CA LEU A 13 -8.80 3.13 6.84
C LEU A 13 -8.93 1.70 6.28
N GLU A 14 -10.13 1.30 5.87
CA GLU A 14 -10.35 -0.02 5.24
C GLU A 14 -9.66 -0.10 3.87
N ASP A 15 -9.76 0.93 3.04
CA ASP A 15 -9.06 1.00 1.74
C ASP A 15 -7.53 1.01 1.92
N PHE A 16 -7.04 1.74 2.93
CA PHE A 16 -5.63 1.75 3.30
C PHE A 16 -5.12 0.36 3.70
N SER A 17 -5.87 -0.34 4.57
CA SER A 17 -5.55 -1.70 5.02
C SER A 17 -5.47 -2.68 3.85
N ASN A 18 -6.43 -2.62 2.91
CA ASN A 18 -6.44 -3.45 1.71
C ASN A 18 -5.21 -3.18 0.82
N GLN A 19 -4.83 -1.92 0.63
CA GLN A 19 -3.68 -1.53 -0.18
C GLN A 19 -2.36 -2.00 0.43
N LEU A 20 -2.22 -1.97 1.77
CA LEU A 20 -1.09 -2.58 2.47
C LEU A 20 -1.02 -4.10 2.28
N GLY A 21 -2.17 -4.79 2.34
CA GLY A 21 -2.25 -6.22 2.09
C GLY A 21 -1.74 -6.61 0.68
N ILE A 22 -2.13 -5.84 -0.33
CA ILE A 22 -1.67 -6.02 -1.72
C ILE A 22 -0.16 -5.79 -1.82
N ALA A 23 0.37 -4.71 -1.23
CA ALA A 23 1.80 -4.41 -1.24
C ALA A 23 2.61 -5.53 -0.57
N ALA A 24 2.15 -6.06 0.57
CA ALA A 24 2.82 -7.18 1.23
C ALA A 24 2.82 -8.45 0.36
N GLY A 25 1.72 -8.74 -0.33
CA GLY A 25 1.62 -9.87 -1.27
C GLY A 25 2.60 -9.76 -2.44
N LEU A 26 2.67 -8.58 -3.08
CA LEU A 26 3.61 -8.31 -4.16
C LEU A 26 5.07 -8.38 -3.69
N SER A 27 5.37 -7.89 -2.49
CA SER A 27 6.72 -7.96 -1.89
C SER A 27 7.16 -9.42 -1.72
N ARG A 28 6.24 -10.29 -1.27
CA ARG A 28 6.50 -11.71 -1.10
C ARG A 28 6.72 -12.42 -2.43
N ILE A 29 5.91 -12.13 -3.45
CA ILE A 29 6.09 -12.69 -4.81
C ILE A 29 7.46 -12.31 -5.37
N LEU A 30 7.87 -11.06 -5.19
CA LEU A 30 9.17 -10.57 -5.62
C LEU A 30 10.32 -11.28 -4.90
N ALA A 31 10.23 -11.42 -3.57
CA ALA A 31 11.23 -12.11 -2.77
C ALA A 31 11.39 -13.58 -3.19
N VAL A 32 10.28 -14.31 -3.34
CA VAL A 32 10.28 -15.72 -3.80
C VAL A 32 10.87 -15.83 -5.21
N SER A 33 10.53 -14.90 -6.10
CA SER A 33 11.03 -14.92 -7.48
C SER A 33 12.54 -14.71 -7.56
N LEU A 34 13.08 -13.85 -6.69
CA LEU A 34 14.51 -13.62 -6.55
C LEU A 34 15.23 -14.79 -5.87
N GLU A 35 14.64 -15.38 -4.83
CA GLU A 35 15.24 -16.45 -4.02
C GLU A 35 15.32 -17.78 -4.79
N PHE A 36 14.28 -18.13 -5.55
CA PHE A 36 14.20 -19.42 -6.25
C PHE A 36 14.57 -19.33 -7.73
N GLY A 37 15.07 -18.17 -8.20
CA GLY A 37 15.49 -17.99 -9.59
C GLY A 37 14.36 -18.25 -10.58
N SER A 38 13.16 -17.74 -10.28
CA SER A 38 12.01 -17.95 -11.16
C SER A 38 12.28 -17.35 -12.54
N ASN A 39 11.66 -17.91 -13.59
CA ASN A 39 11.80 -17.49 -14.98
C ASN A 39 11.20 -16.08 -15.27
N ILE A 40 10.97 -15.28 -14.23
CA ILE A 40 10.53 -13.90 -14.31
C ILE A 40 11.70 -13.09 -14.85
N SER A 41 11.50 -12.42 -15.98
CA SER A 41 12.55 -11.65 -16.60
C SER A 41 13.00 -10.52 -15.66
N LYS A 42 14.26 -10.07 -15.76
CA LYS A 42 14.74 -8.90 -15.00
C LYS A 42 13.84 -7.67 -15.18
N LEU A 43 13.18 -7.53 -16.33
CA LEU A 43 12.24 -6.44 -16.62
C LEU A 43 10.96 -6.54 -15.78
N ASP A 44 10.44 -7.76 -15.57
CA ASP A 44 9.26 -8.00 -14.75
C ASP A 44 9.54 -7.75 -13.25
N ILE A 45 10.75 -8.11 -12.78
CA ILE A 45 11.23 -7.82 -11.41
C ILE A 45 11.29 -6.31 -11.17
N ILE A 46 11.83 -5.54 -12.12
CA ILE A 46 11.90 -4.07 -12.04
C ILE A 46 10.49 -3.47 -12.05
N SER A 47 9.59 -3.98 -12.89
CA SER A 47 8.21 -3.52 -12.99
C SER A 47 7.43 -3.78 -11.70
N LEU A 48 7.62 -4.95 -11.08
CA LEU A 48 7.07 -5.29 -9.77
C LEU A 48 7.62 -4.40 -8.66
N ALA A 49 8.93 -4.17 -8.61
CA ALA A 49 9.55 -3.30 -7.62
C ALA A 49 9.06 -1.84 -7.76
N TYR A 50 8.85 -1.38 -9.00
CA TYR A 50 8.30 -0.06 -9.27
C TYR A 50 6.84 0.07 -8.84
N ALA A 51 5.99 -0.91 -9.16
CA ALA A 51 4.60 -0.96 -8.71
C ALA A 51 4.52 -0.95 -7.16
N LEU A 52 5.40 -1.71 -6.50
CA LEU A 52 5.51 -1.74 -5.05
C LEU A 52 5.86 -0.36 -4.47
N LYS A 53 6.88 0.29 -5.05
CA LYS A 53 7.32 1.63 -4.64
C LYS A 53 6.19 2.65 -4.79
N LEU A 54 5.42 2.57 -5.87
CA LEU A 54 4.29 3.47 -6.13
C LEU A 54 3.19 3.28 -5.09
N ILE A 55 2.82 2.04 -4.78
CA ILE A 55 1.82 1.74 -3.75
C ILE A 55 2.28 2.28 -2.38
N LEU A 56 3.53 2.02 -1.99
CA LEU A 56 4.09 2.48 -0.71
C LEU A 56 4.18 4.01 -0.62
N GLN A 57 4.51 4.69 -1.71
CA GLN A 57 4.52 6.17 -1.75
C GLN A 57 3.11 6.73 -1.59
N THR A 58 2.13 6.21 -2.33
CA THR A 58 0.72 6.62 -2.19
C THR A 58 0.20 6.36 -0.78
N GLN A 59 0.55 5.22 -0.18
CA GLN A 59 0.19 4.90 1.21
C GLN A 59 0.79 5.88 2.21
N LYS A 60 2.05 6.28 2.04
CA LYS A 60 2.70 7.26 2.93
C LYS A 60 1.94 8.59 2.96
N TYR A 61 1.43 9.05 1.81
CA TYR A 61 0.64 10.29 1.74
C TYR A 61 -0.72 10.13 2.43
N LYS A 62 -1.45 9.04 2.15
CA LYS A 62 -2.74 8.74 2.80
C LYS A 62 -2.65 8.65 4.33
N ILE A 63 -1.60 8.03 4.89
CA ILE A 63 -1.37 7.99 6.34
C ILE A 63 -1.23 9.41 6.92
N GLY A 64 -0.54 10.30 6.19
CA GLY A 64 -0.37 11.69 6.58
C GLY A 64 -1.71 12.45 6.64
N GLU A 65 -2.59 12.23 5.67
CA GLU A 65 -3.92 12.82 5.62
C GLU A 65 -4.84 12.27 6.70
N ILE A 66 -4.91 10.94 6.87
CA ILE A 66 -5.69 10.30 7.94
C ILE A 66 -5.22 10.80 9.32
N ARG A 67 -3.90 10.88 9.54
CA ARG A 67 -3.35 11.43 10.79
C ARG A 67 -3.79 12.88 11.00
N LYS A 68 -3.66 13.73 9.98
CA LYS A 68 -4.07 15.14 10.07
C LYS A 68 -5.56 15.27 10.39
N ASN A 69 -6.40 14.46 9.73
CA ASN A 69 -7.85 14.48 9.93
C ASN A 69 -8.28 13.91 11.29
N LEU A 70 -7.53 12.98 11.87
CA LEU A 70 -7.86 12.37 13.18
C LEU A 70 -7.30 13.12 14.39
N PHE A 71 -6.15 13.79 14.25
CA PHE A 71 -5.41 14.33 15.39
C PHE A 71 -5.21 15.85 15.36
N ASP A 72 -5.36 16.48 14.19
CA ASP A 72 -5.23 17.94 14.03
C ASP A 72 -6.58 18.64 13.76
N ALA A 73 -7.70 17.90 13.79
CA ALA A 73 -9.09 18.39 13.71
C ALA A 73 -9.69 18.62 15.11
#